data_AF-A0A101RL84-F1
#
_entry.id   AF-A0A101RL84-F1
#
_cell.length_a   1.000
_cell.length_b   1.000
_cell.length_c   1.000
_cell.angle_alpha   90.00
_cell.angle_beta   90.00
_cell.angle_gamma   90.00
#
_symmetry.space_group_name_H-M   'P 1'
#
loop_
_entity.id
_entity.type
_entity.pdbx_description
1 polymer ?
#
loop_
_entity_poly.entity_id
_entity_poly.type
_entity_poly.pdbx_seq_one_letter_code
_entity_poly.pdbx_strand_id
1 'polypeptide(L)'
;MCTACATWRSAEAEIREAALTQAAGQAEVDNLSDVERMVVQAEVALRREVEEASARVRADGATRDEVASLARLIAETAVFTSRRSALALLAHGEVAAAEADLAFAARMRGAHRYRTRADAERAADEAAEQARERTARYLLSERLSVLRTRWHPAGARVTHGPLRPA
;
A
#
# COMPACT_ATOMS: atom_id res chain seq x y z
N MET A 1 -6.03 -28.56 -11.72
CA MET A 1 -6.25 -27.21 -11.16
C MET A 1 -6.85 -26.34 -12.25
N CYS A 2 -8.00 -25.69 -12.02
CA CYS A 2 -8.63 -24.78 -13.01
C CYS A 2 -7.94 -23.40 -12.99
N THR A 3 -7.80 -22.77 -14.17
CA THR A 3 -7.23 -21.42 -14.38
C THR A 3 -7.94 -20.38 -13.52
N ALA A 4 -9.27 -20.27 -13.62
CA ALA A 4 -10.07 -19.36 -12.79
C ALA A 4 -9.79 -19.53 -11.29
N CYS A 5 -9.68 -20.77 -10.79
CA CYS A 5 -9.38 -21.00 -9.37
C CYS A 5 -7.98 -20.52 -8.97
N ALA A 6 -7.00 -20.62 -9.88
CA ALA A 6 -5.65 -20.09 -9.63
C ALA A 6 -5.68 -18.55 -9.61
N THR A 7 -6.38 -17.93 -10.56
CA THR A 7 -6.57 -16.49 -10.64
C THR A 7 -7.28 -15.93 -9.40
N TRP A 8 -8.32 -16.61 -8.90
CA TRP A 8 -8.99 -16.24 -7.66
C TRP A 8 -8.09 -16.28 -6.43
N ARG A 9 -7.25 -17.32 -6.31
CA ARG A 9 -6.27 -17.37 -5.22
C ARG A 9 -5.23 -16.25 -5.32
N SER A 10 -4.83 -15.89 -6.55
CA SER A 10 -3.96 -14.73 -6.78
C SER A 10 -4.64 -13.44 -6.31
N ALA A 11 -5.90 -13.21 -6.72
CA ALA A 11 -6.66 -12.02 -6.30
C ALA A 11 -6.78 -11.93 -4.77
N GLU A 12 -7.05 -13.05 -4.10
CA GLU A 12 -7.13 -13.12 -2.63
C GLU A 12 -5.77 -12.80 -1.97
N ALA A 13 -4.65 -13.22 -2.55
CA ALA A 13 -3.32 -12.86 -2.05
C ALA A 13 -3.03 -11.36 -2.23
N GLU A 14 -3.40 -10.77 -3.37
CA GLU A 14 -3.27 -9.33 -3.63
C GLU A 14 -4.14 -8.50 -2.68
N ILE A 15 -5.37 -8.94 -2.36
CA ILE A 15 -6.22 -8.27 -1.36
C ILE A 15 -5.53 -8.19 0.00
N ARG A 16 -4.92 -9.30 0.45
CA ARG A 16 -4.21 -9.34 1.74
C ARG A 16 -2.97 -8.44 1.73
N GLU A 17 -2.22 -8.43 0.62
CA GLU A 17 -1.07 -7.55 0.46
C GLU A 17 -1.49 -6.07 0.44
N ALA A 18 -2.59 -5.72 -0.23
CA ALA A 18 -3.14 -4.37 -0.24
C ALA A 18 -3.57 -3.90 1.15
N ALA A 19 -4.26 -4.77 1.91
CA ALA A 19 -4.69 -4.50 3.28
C ALA A 19 -3.51 -4.32 4.23
N LEU A 20 -2.51 -5.22 4.15
CA LEU A 20 -1.28 -5.12 4.95
C LEU A 20 -0.48 -3.85 4.62
N THR A 21 -0.41 -3.48 3.33
CA THR A 21 0.24 -2.24 2.88
C THR A 21 -0.47 -1.00 3.41
N GLN A 22 -1.79 -1.00 3.45
CA GLN A 22 -2.57 0.09 4.04
C GLN A 22 -2.29 0.22 5.54
N ALA A 23 -2.31 -0.89 6.28
CA ALA A 23 -1.96 -0.90 7.70
C ALA A 23 -0.53 -0.42 7.93
N ALA A 24 0.43 -0.85 7.10
CA ALA A 24 1.81 -0.37 7.16
C ALA A 24 1.96 1.14 6.90
N GLY A 25 1.01 1.78 6.22
CA GLY A 25 0.99 3.23 6.03
C GLY A 25 0.40 4.01 7.21
N GLN A 26 -0.57 3.44 7.91
CA GLN A 26 -1.47 4.18 8.82
C GLN A 26 -1.43 3.72 10.28
N ALA A 27 -1.26 2.42 10.54
CA ALA A 27 -1.38 1.85 11.88
C ALA A 27 -0.20 2.23 12.77
N GLU A 28 -0.39 2.18 14.08
CA GLU A 28 0.71 2.09 15.03
C GLU A 28 1.30 0.67 14.98
N VAL A 29 2.47 0.51 14.35
CA VAL A 29 3.05 -0.82 14.05
C VAL A 29 3.40 -1.63 15.31
N ASP A 30 3.61 -0.96 16.45
CA ASP A 30 3.82 -1.62 17.75
C ASP A 30 2.51 -2.04 18.44
N ASN A 31 1.36 -1.55 17.97
CA ASN A 31 0.03 -1.92 18.43
C ASN A 31 -0.60 -2.94 17.48
N LEU A 32 -0.31 -4.23 17.69
CA LEU A 32 -0.77 -5.31 16.80
C LEU A 32 -2.30 -5.43 16.73
N SER A 33 -3.04 -5.01 17.75
CA SER A 33 -4.51 -4.99 17.72
C SER A 33 -5.05 -3.90 16.77
N ASP A 34 -4.37 -2.75 16.70
CA ASP A 34 -4.70 -1.72 15.71
C ASP A 34 -4.41 -2.19 14.29
N VAL A 35 -3.24 -2.81 14.08
CA VAL A 35 -2.87 -3.44 12.81
C VAL A 35 -3.91 -4.46 12.37
N GLU A 36 -4.29 -5.40 13.26
CA GLU A 36 -5.27 -6.44 12.94
C GLU A 36 -6.62 -5.84 12.55
N ARG A 37 -7.12 -4.87 13.33
CA ARG A 37 -8.37 -4.16 13.02
C ARG A 37 -8.32 -3.52 11.63
N MET A 38 -7.23 -2.82 11.30
CA MET A 38 -7.08 -2.15 10.01
C MET A 38 -7.01 -3.15 8.85
N VAL A 39 -6.23 -4.22 8.99
CA VAL A 39 -6.12 -5.26 7.96
C VAL A 39 -7.48 -5.92 7.72
N VAL A 40 -8.18 -6.35 8.77
CA VAL A 40 -9.49 -7.00 8.65
C VAL A 40 -10.50 -6.07 7.97
N GLN A 41 -10.54 -4.80 8.36
CA GLN A 41 -11.45 -3.81 7.74
C GLN A 41 -11.14 -3.60 6.26
N ALA A 42 -9.87 -3.46 5.90
CA ALA A 42 -9.45 -3.28 4.51
C ALA A 42 -9.74 -4.52 3.66
N GLU A 43 -9.45 -5.73 4.17
CA GLU A 43 -9.76 -6.96 3.44
C GLU A 43 -11.27 -7.14 3.23
N VAL A 44 -12.11 -6.85 4.23
CA VAL A 44 -13.58 -6.94 4.09
C VAL A 44 -14.08 -5.97 3.03
N ALA A 45 -13.58 -4.72 3.03
CA ALA A 45 -13.97 -3.72 2.04
C ALA A 45 -13.57 -4.15 0.61
N LEU A 46 -12.33 -4.62 0.42
CA LEU A 46 -11.83 -5.04 -0.88
C LEU A 46 -12.51 -6.31 -1.40
N ARG A 47 -12.77 -7.30 -0.53
CA ARG A 47 -13.54 -8.50 -0.91
C ARG A 47 -14.95 -8.11 -1.37
N ARG A 48 -15.61 -7.21 -0.64
CA ARG A 48 -16.93 -6.71 -1.01
C ARG A 48 -16.92 -6.00 -2.37
N GLU A 49 -15.92 -5.16 -2.63
CA GLU A 49 -15.77 -4.49 -3.93
C GLU A 49 -15.63 -5.51 -5.07
N VAL A 50 -14.78 -6.53 -4.88
CA VAL A 50 -14.59 -7.62 -5.84
C VAL A 50 -15.89 -8.42 -6.04
N GLU A 51 -16.61 -8.74 -4.97
CA GLU A 51 -17.88 -9.46 -5.02
C GLU A 51 -18.95 -8.67 -5.79
N GLU A 52 -19.11 -7.38 -5.50
CA GLU A 52 -20.07 -6.50 -6.17
C GLU A 52 -19.73 -6.30 -7.66
N ALA A 53 -18.45 -6.10 -7.99
CA ALA A 53 -18.00 -6.03 -9.38
C ALA A 53 -18.22 -7.35 -10.13
N SER A 54 -17.88 -8.48 -9.48
CA SER A 54 -18.07 -9.82 -10.04
C SER A 54 -19.55 -10.14 -10.28
N ALA A 55 -20.43 -9.78 -9.34
CA ALA A 55 -21.86 -10.01 -9.46
C ALA A 55 -22.46 -9.24 -10.65
N ARG A 56 -22.03 -8.00 -10.88
CA ARG A 56 -22.46 -7.19 -12.02
C ARG A 56 -22.10 -7.85 -13.35
N VAL A 57 -20.83 -8.18 -13.57
CA VAL A 57 -20.41 -8.77 -14.86
C VAL A 57 -20.97 -10.17 -15.09
N ARG A 58 -21.25 -10.94 -14.02
CA ARG A 58 -21.98 -12.22 -14.15
C ARG A 58 -23.40 -12.03 -14.66
N ALA A 59 -24.10 -10.99 -14.19
CA ALA A 59 -25.45 -10.68 -14.67
C ALA A 59 -25.45 -10.31 -16.17
N ASP A 60 -24.34 -9.75 -16.66
CA ASP A 60 -24.12 -9.43 -18.08
C ASP A 60 -23.65 -10.65 -18.92
N GLY A 61 -23.58 -11.84 -18.32
CA GLY A 61 -23.23 -13.08 -19.00
C GLY A 61 -21.73 -13.39 -19.08
N ALA A 62 -20.89 -12.69 -18.29
CA ALA A 62 -19.46 -12.96 -18.26
C ALA A 62 -19.14 -14.39 -17.82
N THR A 63 -18.14 -14.97 -18.47
CA THR A 63 -17.62 -16.30 -18.17
C THR A 63 -16.86 -16.31 -16.83
N ARG A 64 -16.67 -17.51 -16.28
CA ARG A 64 -15.94 -17.69 -15.01
C ARG A 64 -14.50 -17.14 -15.06
N ASP A 65 -13.82 -17.27 -16.21
CA ASP A 65 -12.46 -16.76 -16.39
C ASP A 65 -12.43 -15.23 -16.50
N GLU A 66 -13.41 -14.59 -17.15
CA GLU A 66 -13.54 -13.14 -17.20
C GLU A 66 -13.80 -12.54 -15.82
N VAL A 67 -14.69 -13.15 -15.03
CA VAL A 67 -14.96 -12.73 -13.66
C VAL A 67 -13.70 -12.85 -12.79
N ALA A 68 -12.97 -13.96 -12.91
CA ALA A 68 -11.74 -14.16 -12.15
C ALA A 68 -10.64 -13.15 -12.55
N SER A 69 -10.53 -12.83 -13.85
CA SER A 69 -9.61 -11.81 -14.37
C SER A 69 -9.95 -10.42 -13.83
N LEU A 70 -11.24 -10.06 -13.78
CA LEU A 70 -11.70 -8.79 -13.20
C LEU A 70 -11.37 -8.72 -11.71
N ALA A 71 -11.66 -9.78 -10.95
CA ALA A 71 -11.35 -9.83 -9.52
C ALA A 71 -9.86 -9.58 -9.24
N ARG A 72 -8.99 -10.20 -10.06
CA ARG A 72 -7.55 -9.99 -9.99
C ARG A 72 -7.15 -8.55 -10.33
N LEU A 73 -7.71 -7.98 -11.40
CA LEU A 73 -7.41 -6.59 -11.79
C LEU A 73 -7.78 -5.58 -10.68
N ILE A 74 -8.93 -5.77 -10.03
CA ILE A 74 -9.34 -4.93 -8.88
C ILE A 74 -8.34 -5.08 -7.74
N ALA A 75 -7.94 -6.30 -7.40
CA ALA A 75 -6.98 -6.55 -6.33
C ALA A 75 -5.58 -5.98 -6.63
N GLU A 76 -5.07 -6.12 -7.85
CA GLU A 76 -3.80 -5.52 -8.29
C GLU A 76 -3.87 -3.97 -8.23
N THR A 77 -5.00 -3.40 -8.64
CA THR A 77 -5.26 -1.96 -8.52
C THR A 77 -5.25 -1.53 -7.06
N ALA A 78 -5.86 -2.32 -6.17
CA ALA A 78 -5.85 -2.06 -4.73
C ALA A 78 -4.44 -2.08 -4.13
N VAL A 79 -3.57 -2.99 -4.55
CA VAL A 79 -2.16 -3.00 -4.12
C VAL A 79 -1.45 -1.71 -4.55
N PHE A 80 -1.63 -1.29 -5.80
CA PHE A 80 -1.05 -0.06 -6.31
C PHE A 80 -1.54 1.17 -5.54
N THR A 81 -2.85 1.29 -5.32
CA THR A 81 -3.44 2.44 -4.63
C THR A 81 -3.08 2.45 -3.15
N SER A 82 -3.10 1.31 -2.46
CA SER A 82 -2.65 1.19 -1.07
C SER A 82 -1.19 1.59 -0.91
N ARG A 83 -0.30 1.13 -1.81
CA ARG A 83 1.11 1.51 -1.78
C ARG A 83 1.30 3.01 -1.99
N ARG A 84 0.61 3.60 -2.97
CA ARG A 84 0.68 5.04 -3.24
C ARG A 84 0.21 5.86 -2.03
N SER A 85 -0.91 5.47 -1.43
CA SER A 85 -1.46 6.13 -0.24
C SER A 85 -0.54 5.99 0.98
N ALA A 86 0.02 4.80 1.22
CA ALA A 86 0.97 4.58 2.30
C ALA A 86 2.24 5.43 2.15
N LEU A 87 2.81 5.50 0.94
CA LEU A 87 3.96 6.36 0.65
C LEU A 87 3.64 7.84 0.86
N ALA A 88 2.47 8.29 0.41
CA ALA A 88 2.05 9.68 0.60
C ALA A 88 1.93 10.04 2.09
N LEU A 89 1.31 9.17 2.90
CA LEU A 89 1.20 9.38 4.34
C LEU A 89 2.57 9.42 5.02
N LEU A 90 3.44 8.47 4.70
CA LEU A 90 4.78 8.39 5.30
C LEU A 90 5.67 9.57 4.87
N ALA A 91 5.55 10.07 3.64
CA ALA A 91 6.29 11.23 3.16
C ALA A 91 5.92 12.54 3.89
N HIS A 92 4.72 12.61 4.47
CA HIS A 92 4.23 13.73 5.28
C HIS A 92 4.38 13.49 6.79
N GLY A 93 4.98 12.37 7.20
CA GLY A 93 5.28 12.08 8.60
C GLY A 93 6.50 12.86 9.10
N GLU A 94 6.62 12.96 10.43
CA GLU A 94 7.68 13.73 11.10
C GLU A 94 9.09 13.28 10.71
N VAL A 95 9.32 11.97 10.60
CA VAL A 95 10.63 11.41 10.21
C VAL A 95 11.02 11.83 8.79
N ALA A 96 10.09 11.75 7.83
CA ALA A 96 10.37 12.17 6.45
C ALA A 96 10.58 13.68 6.34
N ALA A 97 9.85 14.49 7.12
CA ALA A 97 10.04 15.92 7.18
C ALA A 97 11.43 16.28 7.75
N ALA A 98 11.85 15.65 8.84
CA ALA A 98 13.17 15.88 9.43
C ALA A 98 14.32 15.55 8.46
N GLU A 99 14.22 14.42 7.75
CA GLU A 99 15.22 14.04 6.73
C GLU A 99 15.23 15.03 5.54
N ALA A 100 14.08 15.55 5.15
CA ALA A 100 13.97 16.57 4.12
C ALA A 100 14.68 17.87 4.53
N ASP A 101 14.46 18.33 5.76
CA ASP A 101 15.05 19.56 6.30
C ASP A 101 16.58 19.43 6.39
N LEU A 102 17.07 18.25 6.81
CA LEU A 102 18.50 17.95 6.82
C LEU A 102 19.09 17.98 5.41
N ALA A 103 18.41 17.39 4.42
CA ALA A 103 18.85 17.39 3.03
C ALA A 103 18.85 18.81 2.43
N PHE A 104 17.80 19.58 2.69
CA PHE A 104 17.71 20.99 2.30
C PHE A 104 18.88 21.80 2.87
N ALA A 105 19.07 21.75 4.19
CA ALA A 105 20.13 22.48 4.87
C ALA A 105 21.52 22.04 4.37
N ALA A 106 21.71 20.74 4.13
CA ALA A 106 22.94 20.22 3.57
C ALA A 106 23.24 20.77 2.17
N ARG A 107 22.23 20.87 1.31
CA ARG A 107 22.41 21.46 -0.01
C ARG A 107 22.70 22.96 0.07
N MET A 108 22.03 23.68 0.97
CA MET A 108 22.21 25.11 1.20
C MET A 108 23.58 25.50 1.76
N ARG A 109 24.26 24.61 2.51
CA ARG A 109 25.68 24.84 2.88
C ARG A 109 26.59 25.04 1.66
N GLY A 110 26.19 24.49 0.51
CA GLY A 110 26.86 24.65 -0.78
C GLY A 110 26.37 25.82 -1.63
N ALA A 111 25.57 26.75 -1.10
CA ALA A 111 24.92 27.81 -1.88
C ALA A 111 25.90 28.69 -2.69
N HIS A 112 27.12 28.89 -2.18
CA HIS A 112 28.18 29.65 -2.86
C HIS A 112 28.61 29.04 -4.21
N ARG A 113 28.28 27.77 -4.48
CA ARG A 113 28.58 27.08 -5.74
C ARG A 113 27.58 27.40 -6.85
N TYR A 114 26.52 28.14 -6.55
CA TYR A 114 25.49 28.52 -7.50
C TYR A 114 25.64 29.95 -7.95
N ARG A 115 25.15 30.23 -9.16
CA ARG A 115 25.16 31.59 -9.73
C ARG A 115 24.25 32.53 -8.95
N THR A 116 23.11 32.03 -8.47
CA THR A 116 22.15 32.79 -7.67
C THR A 116 21.69 32.01 -6.46
N ARG A 117 21.20 32.73 -5.44
CA ARG A 117 20.59 32.10 -4.26
C ARG A 117 19.34 31.30 -4.61
N ALA A 118 18.52 31.80 -5.54
CA ALA A 118 17.33 31.11 -6.00
C ALA A 118 17.65 29.76 -6.67
N ASP A 119 18.78 29.66 -7.40
CA ASP A 119 19.25 28.39 -7.95
C ASP A 119 19.64 27.40 -6.86
N ALA A 120 20.28 27.88 -5.80
CA ALA A 120 20.64 27.06 -4.64
C ALA A 120 19.40 26.56 -3.89
N GLU A 121 18.41 27.43 -3.69
CA GLU A 121 17.14 27.11 -3.02
C GLU A 121 16.36 26.05 -3.82
N ARG A 122 16.17 26.24 -5.14
CA ARG A 122 15.50 25.23 -5.99
C ARG A 122 16.15 23.85 -5.90
N ALA A 123 17.48 23.81 -5.96
CA ALA A 123 18.20 22.55 -5.87
C ALA A 123 18.18 21.95 -4.45
N ALA A 124 18.01 22.77 -3.41
CA ALA A 124 17.81 22.32 -2.04
C ALA A 124 16.39 21.76 -1.84
N ASP A 125 15.37 22.38 -2.43
CA ASP A 125 14.00 21.87 -2.45
C ASP A 125 13.93 20.52 -3.17
N GLU A 126 14.57 20.38 -4.34
CA GLU A 126 14.68 19.11 -5.05
C GLU A 126 15.35 18.02 -4.19
N ALA A 127 16.43 18.38 -3.48
CA ALA A 127 17.13 17.45 -2.59
C ALA A 127 16.25 17.03 -1.39
N ALA A 128 15.48 17.96 -0.85
CA ALA A 128 14.53 17.72 0.23
C ALA A 128 13.41 16.78 -0.21
N GLU A 129 12.80 17.02 -1.37
CA GLU A 129 11.74 16.16 -1.90
C GLU A 129 12.23 14.74 -2.18
N GLN A 130 13.41 14.60 -2.80
CA GLN A 130 14.01 13.29 -3.00
C GLN A 130 14.32 12.57 -1.67
N ALA A 131 14.72 13.32 -0.63
CA ALA A 131 14.92 12.75 0.70
C ALA A 131 13.60 12.27 1.31
N ARG A 132 12.52 13.07 1.23
CA ARG A 132 11.17 12.65 1.66
C ARG A 132 10.75 11.35 0.99
N GLU A 133 10.84 11.28 -0.33
CA GLU A 133 10.46 10.08 -1.08
C GLU A 133 11.27 8.84 -0.68
N ARG A 134 12.60 8.98 -0.56
CA ARG A 134 13.47 7.88 -0.15
C ARG A 134 13.15 7.41 1.26
N THR A 135 12.96 8.33 2.19
CA THR A 135 12.61 8.02 3.58
C THR A 135 11.25 7.35 3.66
N ALA A 136 10.23 7.84 2.94
CA ALA A 136 8.92 7.20 2.89
C ALA A 136 9.00 5.75 2.36
N ARG A 137 9.78 5.50 1.30
CA ARG A 137 10.00 4.14 0.77
C ARG A 137 10.71 3.23 1.77
N TYR A 138 11.72 3.75 2.46
CA TYR A 138 12.44 3.04 3.52
C TYR A 138 11.49 2.65 4.66
N LEU A 139 10.76 3.63 5.21
CA LEU A 139 9.80 3.41 6.30
C LEU A 139 8.73 2.39 5.91
N LEU A 140 8.18 2.48 4.70
CA LEU A 140 7.19 1.49 4.25
C LEU A 140 7.77 0.08 4.20
N SER A 141 9.00 -0.06 3.68
CA SER A 141 9.68 -1.37 3.61
C SER A 141 9.97 -1.96 4.99
N GLU A 142 10.40 -1.11 5.93
CA GLU A 142 10.68 -1.50 7.31
C GLU A 142 9.40 -1.93 8.02
N ARG A 143 8.34 -1.10 7.94
CA ARG A 143 7.04 -1.39 8.55
C ARG A 143 6.45 -2.69 8.00
N LEU A 144 6.49 -2.91 6.69
CA LEU A 144 6.05 -4.17 6.09
C LEU A 144 6.88 -5.38 6.56
N SER A 145 8.20 -5.23 6.69
CA SER A 145 9.07 -6.30 7.19
C SER A 145 8.74 -6.67 8.65
N VAL A 146 8.52 -5.66 9.50
CA VAL A 146 8.10 -5.84 10.89
C VAL A 146 6.76 -6.56 10.95
N LEU A 147 5.76 -6.08 10.20
CA LEU A 147 4.43 -6.68 10.19
C LEU A 147 4.47 -8.13 9.67
N ARG A 148 5.19 -8.42 8.60
CA ARG A 148 5.31 -9.81 8.09
C ARG A 148 5.98 -10.77 9.08
N THR A 149 6.83 -10.26 9.95
CA THR A 149 7.54 -11.06 10.95
C THR A 149 6.73 -11.24 12.23
N ARG A 150 6.05 -10.18 12.69
CA ARG A 150 5.38 -10.13 13.99
C ARG A 150 3.89 -10.40 13.93
N TRP A 151 3.25 -9.99 12.83
CA TRP A 151 1.83 -10.19 12.61
C TRP A 151 1.64 -11.50 11.85
N HIS A 152 1.19 -12.50 12.58
CA HIS A 152 0.51 -13.64 11.98
C HIS A 152 -0.98 -13.37 12.11
N PRO A 153 -1.77 -13.43 11.03
CA PRO A 153 -3.20 -13.45 11.20
C PRO A 153 -3.49 -14.63 12.12
N ALA A 154 -3.92 -14.33 13.35
CA ALA A 154 -4.50 -15.35 14.21
C ALA A 154 -5.58 -16.02 13.37
N GLY A 155 -5.81 -17.31 13.59
CA GLY A 155 -6.87 -18.08 12.94
C GLY A 155 -8.28 -17.59 13.31
N ALA A 156 -8.52 -16.28 13.28
CA ALA A 156 -9.79 -15.64 13.07
C ALA A 156 -10.43 -16.37 11.89
N ARG A 157 -11.32 -17.29 12.26
CA ARG A 157 -12.30 -17.88 11.38
C ARG A 157 -13.04 -16.71 10.75
N VAL A 158 -12.55 -16.26 9.61
CA VAL A 158 -13.27 -15.29 8.79
C VAL A 158 -14.58 -16.01 8.46
N THR A 159 -15.65 -15.57 9.12
CA THR A 159 -17.02 -16.04 8.89
C THR A 159 -17.47 -15.77 7.45
N HIS A 160 -16.73 -14.92 6.74
CA HIS A 160 -16.74 -14.79 5.29
C HIS A 160 -15.66 -15.72 4.72
N GLY A 161 -16.07 -16.92 4.32
CA GLY A 161 -15.16 -17.89 3.68
C GLY A 161 -14.43 -17.29 2.46
N PRO A 162 -13.38 -17.96 1.97
CA PRO A 162 -12.62 -17.48 0.80
C PRO A 162 -13.58 -17.12 -0.35
N LEU A 163 -13.24 -16.08 -1.13
CA LEU A 163 -13.98 -15.70 -2.34
C LEU A 163 -14.25 -16.98 -3.14
N ARG A 164 -15.51 -17.45 -3.08
CA ARG A 164 -15.84 -18.79 -3.58
C ARG A 164 -16.01 -18.68 -5.09
N PRO A 165 -15.25 -19.47 -5.87
CA PRO A 165 -15.52 -19.57 -7.28
C PRO A 165 -16.81 -20.41 -7.43
N ALA A 166 -17.94 -19.75 -7.66
CA ALA A 166 -19.14 -20.42 -8.16
C ALA A 166 -18.86 -21.01 -9.55
#